data_AF-A0AAE1HPC9-F1
#
_entry.id   AF-A0AAE1HPC9-F1
#
_cell.length_a   1.000
_cell.length_b   1.000
_cell.length_c   1.000
_cell.angle_alpha   90.00
_cell.angle_beta   90.00
_cell.angle_gamma   90.00
#
_symmetry.space_group_name_H-M   'P 1'
#
loop_
_entity.id
_entity.type
_entity.pdbx_description
1 polymer ?
#
loop_
_entity_poly.entity_id
_entity_poly.type
_entity_poly.pdbx_seq_one_letter_code
_entity_poly.pdbx_strand_id
1 'polypeptide(L)'
;MLPSPPSWSCLWLLAAAAALTLVAAAEEETTEFTFKQYPDGTVRRGAMVELQGAVRGNITFIQLGDGPVVIFGNVSGLAPGRHGFHIHEKGDVSTGCAAAGGHFNPEGKKHGGPEDAERHVGDLGNIVANEYGVASVRMEDRLISLMGPHGILGRAVVVHSHEDDLGRGGYPDSLTTGHAGDRVACGTIKIKFPAGPWTETAARPANSAAPAPALRWSWSLLIPGLGLAAVALLHQSAA
;
A
#
# COMPACT_ATOMS: atom_id res chain seq x y z
N MET A 1 -78.11 -18.29 36.34
CA MET A 1 -77.35 -17.27 37.11
C MET A 1 -75.88 -17.68 37.10
N LEU A 2 -75.04 -16.78 36.58
CA LEU A 2 -73.56 -16.76 36.65
C LEU A 2 -73.08 -16.84 38.11
N PRO A 3 -71.83 -17.26 38.44
CA PRO A 3 -70.62 -16.67 37.85
C PRO A 3 -69.39 -17.58 37.63
N SER A 4 -68.46 -17.06 36.84
CA SER A 4 -67.04 -17.43 36.68
C SER A 4 -66.17 -16.69 37.73
N PRO A 5 -64.81 -16.73 37.68
CA PRO A 5 -63.78 -17.78 37.47
C PRO A 5 -62.97 -17.87 38.81
N PRO A 6 -61.62 -18.05 38.95
CA PRO A 6 -60.47 -18.38 38.08
C PRO A 6 -59.71 -19.63 38.62
N SER A 7 -58.52 -20.08 38.22
CA SER A 7 -57.30 -19.42 37.76
C SER A 7 -56.36 -20.45 37.13
N TRP A 8 -55.49 -19.94 36.29
CA TRP A 8 -54.52 -20.65 35.48
C TRP A 8 -53.38 -21.23 36.31
N SER A 9 -53.03 -22.48 36.06
CA SER A 9 -51.86 -23.24 36.54
C SER A 9 -52.02 -24.65 35.93
N CYS A 10 -51.06 -25.39 35.39
CA CYS A 10 -49.63 -25.25 35.21
C CYS A 10 -49.20 -26.50 34.40
N LEU A 11 -47.98 -26.51 33.87
CA LEU A 11 -47.25 -27.68 33.34
C LEU A 11 -47.73 -28.31 32.02
N TRP A 12 -47.11 -27.88 30.91
CA TRP A 12 -46.36 -28.84 30.10
C TRP A 12 -44.89 -28.45 30.09
N LEU A 13 -44.08 -29.45 30.39
CA LEU A 13 -42.64 -29.45 30.58
C LEU A 13 -41.92 -29.60 29.23
N LEU A 14 -40.76 -28.94 29.16
CA LEU A 14 -39.47 -29.39 28.59
C LEU A 14 -39.19 -29.33 27.08
N ALA A 15 -37.94 -28.93 26.85
CA ALA A 15 -37.09 -29.01 25.64
C ALA A 15 -37.36 -27.93 24.57
N ALA A 16 -36.39 -27.17 24.07
CA ALA A 16 -34.94 -27.32 24.08
C ALA A 16 -34.25 -25.94 24.19
N ALA A 17 -33.29 -25.86 25.09
CA ALA A 17 -32.37 -24.75 25.21
C ALA A 17 -31.24 -24.87 24.18
N ALA A 18 -30.79 -23.71 23.71
CA ALA A 18 -29.43 -23.42 23.26
C ALA A 18 -28.87 -24.27 22.10
N ALA A 19 -29.28 -23.96 20.87
CA ALA A 19 -28.33 -23.99 19.76
C ALA A 19 -27.42 -22.76 19.90
N LEU A 20 -26.43 -22.91 20.80
CA LEU A 20 -25.37 -21.97 21.05
C LEU A 20 -24.62 -21.72 19.73
N THR A 21 -24.59 -20.45 19.36
CA THR A 21 -23.80 -19.83 18.31
C THR A 21 -22.40 -20.43 18.17
N LEU A 22 -22.15 -21.08 17.03
CA LEU A 22 -20.79 -21.45 16.59
C LEU A 22 -20.64 -21.11 15.10
N VAL A 23 -20.62 -19.81 14.82
CA VAL A 23 -19.92 -19.26 13.65
C VAL A 23 -19.11 -18.08 14.16
N ALA A 24 -18.00 -18.40 14.82
CA ALA A 24 -16.95 -17.46 15.17
C ALA A 24 -15.62 -18.17 14.96
N ALA A 25 -15.19 -18.19 13.69
CA ALA A 25 -13.80 -18.35 13.26
C ALA A 25 -13.74 -18.17 11.73
N ALA A 26 -14.21 -17.03 11.23
CA ALA A 26 -13.54 -16.43 10.07
C ALA A 26 -12.58 -15.43 10.70
N GLU A 27 -11.46 -15.97 11.16
CA GLU A 27 -10.41 -15.22 11.83
C GLU A 27 -9.86 -14.13 10.91
N GLU A 28 -9.52 -13.03 11.55
CA GLU A 28 -8.88 -11.85 11.00
C GLU A 28 -7.62 -12.21 10.20
N GLU A 29 -7.70 -12.24 8.87
CA GLU A 29 -6.48 -12.26 8.02
C GLU A 29 -6.23 -10.90 7.33
N THR A 30 -6.75 -9.81 7.90
CA THR A 30 -6.65 -8.48 7.26
C THR A 30 -5.90 -7.44 8.08
N THR A 31 -5.53 -7.72 9.33
CA THR A 31 -4.91 -6.74 10.24
C THR A 31 -3.40 -6.93 10.45
N GLU A 32 -2.82 -8.10 10.09
CA GLU A 32 -1.37 -8.38 10.24
C GLU A 32 -0.53 -8.06 8.98
N PHE A 33 -1.05 -7.27 8.03
CA PHE A 33 -0.22 -6.68 6.96
C PHE A 33 0.53 -5.41 7.42
N THR A 34 0.38 -5.06 8.69
CA THR A 34 0.98 -3.89 9.32
C THR A 34 2.41 -4.24 9.75
N PHE A 35 3.38 -3.91 8.89
CA PHE A 35 4.84 -3.97 9.12
C PHE A 35 5.42 -5.37 9.42
N LYS A 36 5.46 -6.25 8.43
CA LYS A 36 6.45 -7.34 8.44
C LYS A 36 7.80 -6.79 7.97
N GLN A 37 8.61 -6.25 8.88
CA GLN A 37 10.04 -6.18 8.64
C GLN A 37 10.51 -7.64 8.59
N TYR A 38 11.03 -8.07 7.44
CA TYR A 38 11.54 -9.42 7.31
C TYR A 38 12.78 -9.58 8.21
N PRO A 39 13.10 -10.81 8.68
CA PRO A 39 14.26 -11.03 9.55
C PRO A 39 15.60 -10.56 8.95
N ASP A 40 15.66 -10.42 7.62
CA ASP A 40 16.80 -9.89 6.86
C ASP A 40 16.83 -8.35 6.79
N GLY A 41 15.85 -7.66 7.37
CA GLY A 41 15.70 -6.20 7.32
C GLY A 41 14.93 -5.69 6.10
N THR A 42 14.43 -6.56 5.22
CA THR A 42 13.67 -6.15 4.03
C THR A 42 12.37 -5.47 4.46
N VAL A 43 12.07 -4.32 3.85
CA VAL A 43 10.84 -3.56 4.07
C VAL A 43 9.85 -3.87 2.95
N ARG A 44 8.62 -4.22 3.33
CA ARG A 44 7.50 -4.32 2.39
C ARG A 44 6.75 -3.01 2.31
N ARG A 45 6.66 -2.46 1.10
CA ARG A 45 5.93 -1.24 0.78
C ARG A 45 4.70 -1.57 -0.03
N GLY A 46 3.62 -0.83 0.23
CA GLY A 46 2.34 -0.98 -0.41
C GLY A 46 1.76 0.38 -0.80
N ALA A 47 1.32 0.49 -2.04
CA ALA A 47 0.54 1.64 -2.52
C ALA A 47 -0.76 1.14 -3.15
N MET A 48 -1.74 2.04 -3.28
CA MET A 48 -2.99 1.74 -3.96
C MET A 48 -3.51 2.96 -4.72
N VAL A 49 -4.33 2.70 -5.72
CA VAL A 49 -5.08 3.71 -6.46
C VAL A 49 -6.51 3.25 -6.66
N GLU A 50 -7.44 4.17 -6.45
CA GLU A 50 -8.84 4.00 -6.84
C GLU A 50 -9.08 4.81 -8.10
N LEU A 51 -9.47 4.13 -9.17
CA LEU A 51 -9.79 4.73 -10.45
C LEU A 51 -11.22 5.26 -10.43
N GLN A 52 -11.39 6.52 -10.84
CA GLN A 52 -12.66 7.24 -10.81
C GLN A 52 -13.15 7.55 -12.22
N GLY A 53 -14.47 7.51 -12.42
CA GLY A 53 -15.12 7.76 -13.71
C GLY A 53 -16.19 6.73 -14.06
N ALA A 54 -16.48 6.61 -15.36
CA ALA A 54 -17.33 5.57 -15.92
C ALA A 54 -16.66 4.19 -15.86
N VAL A 55 -15.36 4.17 -16.13
CA VAL A 55 -14.47 3.04 -15.80
C VAL A 55 -14.02 3.18 -14.35
N ARG A 56 -14.05 2.08 -13.59
CA ARG A 56 -13.70 2.05 -12.16
C ARG A 56 -12.78 0.90 -11.86
N GLY A 57 -12.00 1.01 -10.79
CA GLY A 57 -11.11 -0.07 -10.41
C GLY A 57 -10.27 0.27 -9.19
N ASN A 58 -9.65 -0.76 -8.63
CA ASN A 58 -8.64 -0.60 -7.58
C ASN A 58 -7.41 -1.38 -8.01
N ILE A 59 -6.26 -0.70 -8.00
CA ILE A 59 -4.96 -1.29 -8.29
C ILE A 59 -4.08 -1.14 -7.05
N THR A 60 -3.46 -2.23 -6.63
CA THR A 60 -2.50 -2.29 -5.54
C THR A 60 -1.11 -2.55 -6.10
N PHE A 61 -0.13 -1.85 -5.55
CA PHE A 61 1.30 -2.00 -5.84
C PHE A 61 2.00 -2.50 -4.59
N ILE A 62 2.81 -3.55 -4.71
CA ILE A 62 3.62 -4.08 -3.61
C ILE A 62 5.07 -4.14 -4.06
N GLN A 63 5.98 -3.63 -3.22
CA GLN A 63 7.42 -3.72 -3.44
C GLN A 63 8.10 -4.30 -2.19
N LEU A 64 9.01 -5.24 -2.40
CA LEU A 64 9.85 -5.81 -1.36
C LEU A 64 11.28 -5.28 -1.52
N GLY A 65 11.77 -4.53 -0.53
CA GLY A 65 13.08 -3.88 -0.63
C GLY A 65 13.13 -2.95 -1.85
N ASP A 66 14.20 -3.09 -2.63
CA ASP A 66 14.39 -2.42 -3.94
C ASP A 66 14.09 -3.36 -5.11
N GLY A 67 13.37 -4.45 -4.84
CA GLY A 67 12.94 -5.41 -5.85
C GLY A 67 11.86 -4.86 -6.78
N PRO A 68 11.37 -5.72 -7.69
CA PRO A 68 10.32 -5.35 -8.62
C PRO A 68 9.02 -4.99 -7.89
N VAL A 69 8.21 -4.16 -8.55
CA VAL A 69 6.87 -3.81 -8.07
C VAL A 69 5.86 -4.77 -8.68
N VAL A 70 5.16 -5.49 -7.82
CA VAL A 70 4.02 -6.34 -8.20
C VAL A 70 2.76 -5.50 -8.19
N ILE A 71 2.03 -5.52 -9.31
CA ILE A 71 0.85 -4.71 -9.56
C ILE A 71 -0.34 -5.65 -9.77
N PHE A 72 -1.40 -5.47 -9.01
CA PHE A 72 -2.60 -6.29 -9.16
C PHE A 72 -3.88 -5.58 -8.76
N GLY A 73 -5.01 -6.03 -9.31
CA GLY A 73 -6.31 -5.45 -9.03
C GLY A 73 -7.32 -5.78 -10.11
N ASN A 74 -8.41 -5.03 -10.13
CA ASN A 74 -9.45 -5.16 -11.15
C ASN A 74 -9.89 -3.79 -11.65
N VAL A 75 -10.18 -3.71 -12.94
CA VAL A 75 -10.78 -2.56 -13.62
C VAL A 75 -12.05 -3.03 -14.33
N SER A 76 -13.14 -2.31 -14.20
CA SER A 76 -14.45 -2.63 -14.78
C SER A 76 -15.06 -1.44 -15.52
N GLY A 77 -15.96 -1.76 -16.46
CA GLY A 77 -16.61 -0.76 -17.32
C GLY A 77 -15.83 -0.44 -18.59
N LEU A 78 -14.83 -1.25 -18.95
CA LEU A 78 -14.04 -1.11 -20.17
C LEU A 78 -14.79 -1.69 -21.38
N ALA A 79 -14.38 -1.29 -22.58
CA ALA A 79 -14.72 -2.07 -23.77
C ALA A 79 -13.95 -3.41 -23.74
N PRO A 80 -14.43 -4.48 -24.38
CA PRO A 80 -13.63 -5.70 -24.53
C PRO A 80 -12.35 -5.43 -25.32
N GLY A 81 -11.22 -6.01 -24.89
CA GLY A 81 -9.93 -5.88 -25.58
C GLY A 81 -8.83 -5.26 -24.75
N ARG A 82 -7.80 -4.76 -25.45
CA ARG A 82 -6.58 -4.19 -24.86
C ARG A 82 -6.74 -2.70 -24.60
N HIS A 83 -6.22 -2.27 -23.46
CA HIS A 83 -6.24 -0.88 -23.02
C HIS A 83 -4.87 -0.48 -22.49
N GLY A 84 -4.33 0.62 -23.01
CA GLY A 84 -3.10 1.22 -22.51
C GLY A 84 -3.22 1.55 -21.03
N PHE A 85 -2.16 1.26 -20.28
CA PHE A 85 -2.13 1.36 -18.83
C PHE A 85 -0.82 2.02 -18.40
N HIS A 86 -0.90 3.26 -17.94
CA HIS A 86 0.29 4.08 -17.71
C HIS A 86 0.26 4.78 -16.37
N ILE A 87 1.45 5.08 -15.84
CA ILE A 87 1.63 6.03 -14.76
C ILE A 87 1.99 7.39 -15.37
N HIS A 88 1.20 8.40 -15.04
CA HIS A 88 1.37 9.76 -15.50
C HIS A 88 2.12 10.62 -14.48
N GLU A 89 2.80 11.66 -14.96
CA GLU A 89 3.74 12.45 -14.15
C GLU A 89 3.11 13.13 -12.91
N LYS A 90 1.84 13.56 -13.00
CA LYS A 90 1.15 14.30 -11.93
C LYS A 90 0.04 13.45 -11.33
N GLY A 91 -0.10 13.51 -10.00
CA GLY A 91 -1.24 12.95 -9.29
C GLY A 91 -2.49 13.82 -9.28
N ASP A 92 -2.55 14.85 -10.13
CA ASP A 92 -3.71 15.74 -10.22
C ASP A 92 -4.78 15.11 -11.12
N VAL A 93 -5.93 14.81 -10.51
CA VAL A 93 -7.13 14.30 -11.19
C VAL A 93 -8.33 15.21 -10.90
N SER A 94 -8.11 16.40 -10.33
CA SER A 94 -9.16 17.31 -9.84
C SER A 94 -10.05 17.86 -10.96
N THR A 95 -9.49 18.06 -12.15
CA THR A 95 -10.21 18.51 -13.35
C THR A 95 -10.30 17.40 -14.41
N GLY A 96 -10.26 16.14 -13.98
CA GLY A 96 -10.25 14.97 -14.85
C GLY A 96 -8.84 14.53 -15.27
N CYS A 97 -8.76 13.44 -16.02
CA CYS A 97 -7.52 12.71 -16.25
C CYS A 97 -6.49 13.46 -17.11
N ALA A 98 -6.88 14.52 -17.81
CA ALA A 98 -5.96 15.38 -18.55
C ALA A 98 -4.95 16.10 -17.62
N ALA A 99 -5.37 16.44 -16.38
CA ALA A 99 -4.52 17.13 -15.41
C ALA A 99 -3.32 16.29 -14.94
N ALA A 100 -3.37 14.97 -15.14
CA ALA A 100 -2.27 14.06 -14.82
C ALA A 100 -1.00 14.30 -15.66
N GLY A 101 -1.09 15.09 -16.75
CA GLY A 101 0.07 15.42 -17.59
C GLY A 101 0.46 14.29 -18.55
N GLY A 102 1.72 14.24 -18.96
CA GLY A 102 2.27 13.17 -19.81
C GLY A 102 2.54 11.86 -19.04
N HIS A 103 3.10 10.86 -19.72
CA HIS A 103 3.60 9.66 -19.05
C HIS A 103 4.75 10.05 -18.11
N PHE A 104 4.91 9.32 -17.00
CA PHE A 104 6.01 9.57 -16.07
C PHE A 104 7.34 9.17 -16.70
N ASN A 105 8.12 10.18 -17.09
CA ASN A 105 9.36 10.02 -17.85
C ASN A 105 10.51 10.86 -17.26
N PRO A 106 11.07 10.46 -16.11
CA PRO A 106 12.18 11.18 -15.47
C PRO A 106 13.50 11.08 -16.26
N GLU A 107 13.61 10.12 -17.18
CA GLU A 107 14.83 9.86 -17.97
C GLU A 107 14.80 10.52 -19.36
N GLY A 108 13.68 11.12 -19.78
CA GLY A 108 13.56 11.75 -21.10
C GLY A 108 13.61 10.78 -22.27
N LYS A 109 13.25 9.51 -22.05
CA LYS A 109 13.20 8.45 -23.07
C LYS A 109 11.98 8.58 -23.97
N LYS A 110 11.97 7.84 -25.08
CA LYS A 110 10.76 7.63 -25.88
C LYS A 110 9.84 6.63 -25.21
N HIS A 111 8.56 6.68 -25.59
CA HIS A 111 7.59 5.67 -25.19
C HIS A 111 7.97 4.29 -25.76
N GLY A 112 7.70 3.25 -24.98
CA GLY A 112 7.92 1.86 -25.35
C GLY A 112 7.09 0.90 -24.50
N GLY A 113 7.28 -0.41 -24.72
CA GLY A 113 6.64 -1.45 -23.90
C GLY A 113 7.41 -1.73 -22.61
N PRO A 114 6.81 -2.43 -21.64
CA PRO A 114 7.41 -2.65 -20.32
C PRO A 114 8.73 -3.45 -20.36
N GLU A 115 8.94 -4.29 -21.37
CA GLU A 115 10.19 -5.07 -21.50
C GLU A 115 11.28 -4.33 -22.28
N ASP A 116 11.00 -3.13 -22.79
CA ASP A 116 11.97 -2.37 -23.59
C ASP A 116 12.95 -1.59 -22.71
N ALA A 117 14.21 -1.50 -23.16
CA ALA A 117 15.19 -0.61 -22.52
C ALA A 117 14.88 0.88 -22.77
N GLU A 118 14.30 1.17 -23.94
CA GLU A 118 13.80 2.48 -24.35
C GLU A 118 12.29 2.54 -24.07
N ARG A 119 11.94 3.08 -22.91
CA ARG A 119 10.56 3.28 -22.44
C ARG A 119 10.52 4.42 -21.45
N HIS A 120 9.34 5.01 -21.25
CA HIS A 120 9.13 5.81 -20.06
C HIS A 120 9.09 4.91 -18.81
N VAL A 121 9.41 5.48 -17.65
CA VAL A 121 9.28 4.77 -16.37
C VAL A 121 7.82 4.34 -16.15
N GLY A 122 6.86 5.20 -16.49
CA GLY A 122 5.43 4.94 -16.34
C GLY A 122 4.79 4.04 -17.39
N ASP A 123 5.53 3.53 -18.39
CA ASP A 123 4.95 2.66 -19.43
C ASP A 123 4.79 1.22 -18.91
N LEU A 124 3.55 0.80 -18.65
CA LEU A 124 3.23 -0.56 -18.16
C LEU A 124 2.54 -1.43 -19.23
N GLY A 125 2.40 -0.91 -20.45
CA GLY A 125 1.79 -1.60 -21.58
C GLY A 125 0.27 -1.68 -21.49
N ASN A 126 -0.28 -2.88 -21.66
CA ASN A 126 -1.72 -3.08 -21.80
C ASN A 126 -2.32 -3.94 -20.69
N ILE A 127 -3.50 -3.56 -20.23
CA ILE A 127 -4.44 -4.46 -19.51
C ILE A 127 -5.46 -5.02 -20.51
N VAL A 128 -6.04 -6.18 -20.20
CA VAL A 128 -6.98 -6.86 -21.10
C VAL A 128 -8.33 -7.01 -20.41
N ALA A 129 -9.34 -6.34 -20.96
CA ALA A 129 -10.73 -6.48 -20.54
C ALA A 129 -11.41 -7.63 -21.29
N ASN A 130 -12.14 -8.46 -20.54
CA ASN A 130 -12.95 -9.53 -21.11
C ASN A 130 -14.25 -8.99 -21.76
N GLU A 131 -15.07 -9.90 -22.29
CA GLU A 131 -16.39 -9.60 -22.90
C GLU A 131 -17.38 -8.86 -21.97
N TYR A 132 -17.14 -8.90 -20.66
CA TYR A 132 -17.94 -8.19 -19.66
C TYR A 132 -17.36 -6.83 -19.28
N GLY A 133 -16.32 -6.37 -19.98
CA GLY A 133 -15.64 -5.12 -19.71
C GLY A 133 -14.84 -5.12 -18.41
N VAL A 134 -14.36 -6.30 -17.98
CA VAL A 134 -13.58 -6.46 -16.75
C VAL A 134 -12.16 -6.93 -17.08
N ALA A 135 -11.17 -6.16 -16.64
CA ALA A 135 -9.76 -6.51 -16.69
C ALA A 135 -9.27 -6.94 -15.30
N SER A 136 -8.81 -8.18 -15.18
CA SER A 136 -8.10 -8.65 -13.99
C SER A 136 -6.61 -8.40 -14.18
N VAL A 137 -6.07 -7.45 -13.41
CA VAL A 137 -4.69 -6.98 -13.56
C VAL A 137 -3.79 -7.80 -12.66
N ARG A 138 -2.73 -8.37 -13.25
CA ARG A 138 -1.61 -8.97 -12.54
C ARG A 138 -0.35 -8.84 -13.39
N MET A 139 0.58 -8.00 -12.97
CA MET A 139 1.84 -7.75 -13.67
C MET A 139 2.96 -7.45 -12.66
N GLU A 140 4.19 -7.50 -13.14
CA GLU A 140 5.40 -7.17 -12.39
C GLU A 140 6.21 -6.19 -13.23
N ASP A 141 6.73 -5.12 -12.62
CA ASP A 141 7.56 -4.13 -13.30
C ASP A 141 8.86 -3.89 -12.52
N ARG A 142 9.96 -3.75 -13.24
CA ARG A 142 11.32 -3.60 -12.67
C ARG A 142 11.84 -2.17 -12.71
N LEU A 143 11.14 -1.25 -13.38
CA LEU A 143 11.62 0.11 -13.59
C LEU A 143 10.93 1.09 -12.64
N ILE A 144 9.63 0.95 -12.42
CA ILE A 144 8.90 1.72 -11.42
C ILE A 144 9.38 1.33 -10.01
N SER A 145 9.30 2.28 -9.09
CA SER A 145 9.56 2.04 -7.67
C SER A 145 8.54 2.77 -6.81
N LEU A 146 8.34 2.30 -5.57
CA LEU A 146 7.52 3.02 -4.59
C LEU A 146 8.30 4.13 -3.88
N MET A 147 9.59 4.32 -4.23
CA MET A 147 10.44 5.38 -3.69
C MET A 147 11.56 5.77 -4.66
N GLY A 148 12.32 6.81 -4.29
CA GLY A 148 13.48 7.26 -5.05
C GLY A 148 13.14 7.94 -6.37
N PRO A 149 14.11 8.04 -7.31
CA PRO A 149 13.94 8.77 -8.57
C PRO A 149 12.81 8.23 -9.46
N HIS A 150 12.55 6.93 -9.40
CA HIS A 150 11.46 6.25 -10.13
C HIS A 150 10.19 6.09 -9.28
N GLY A 151 10.10 6.85 -8.18
CA GLY A 151 8.99 6.84 -7.24
C GLY A 151 7.67 7.22 -7.91
N ILE A 152 6.66 6.37 -7.74
CA ILE A 152 5.31 6.55 -8.31
C ILE A 152 4.28 7.09 -7.30
N LEU A 153 4.65 7.21 -6.02
CA LEU A 153 3.75 7.76 -5.00
C LEU A 153 3.37 9.21 -5.33
N GLY A 154 2.09 9.53 -5.19
CA GLY A 154 1.56 10.86 -5.51
C GLY A 154 1.44 11.16 -7.01
N ARG A 155 1.74 10.19 -7.88
CA ARG A 155 1.47 10.23 -9.32
C ARG A 155 0.09 9.65 -9.64
N ALA A 156 -0.33 9.63 -10.90
CA ALA A 156 -1.61 9.05 -11.28
C ALA A 156 -1.44 7.79 -12.13
N VAL A 157 -2.29 6.80 -11.92
CA VAL A 157 -2.55 5.77 -12.95
C VAL A 157 -3.59 6.32 -13.91
N VAL A 158 -3.40 6.03 -15.21
CA VAL A 158 -4.36 6.31 -16.27
C VAL A 158 -4.61 5.03 -17.07
N VAL A 159 -5.88 4.74 -17.31
CA VAL A 159 -6.34 3.70 -18.24
C VAL A 159 -6.83 4.39 -19.50
N HIS A 160 -6.44 3.86 -20.66
CA HIS A 160 -6.73 4.44 -21.97
C HIS A 160 -7.86 3.71 -22.71
N SER A 161 -8.44 4.36 -23.73
CA SER A 161 -9.56 3.82 -24.51
C SER A 161 -9.14 2.75 -25.52
N HIS A 162 -7.89 2.78 -25.99
CA HIS A 162 -7.37 1.87 -27.01
C HIS A 162 -6.13 1.12 -26.53
N GLU A 163 -5.73 0.14 -27.34
CA GLU A 163 -4.47 -0.57 -27.18
C GLU A 163 -3.30 0.42 -27.28
N ASP A 164 -2.37 0.28 -26.34
CA ASP A 164 -1.04 0.85 -26.46
C ASP A 164 -0.23 0.01 -27.47
N ASP A 165 0.23 0.66 -28.54
CA ASP A 165 1.06 0.09 -29.61
C ASP A 165 2.53 -0.15 -29.21
N LEU A 166 2.89 0.21 -27.98
CA LEU A 166 4.19 0.03 -27.36
C LEU A 166 5.32 0.75 -28.12
N GLY A 167 5.00 1.87 -28.78
CA GLY A 167 5.94 2.62 -29.62
C GLY A 167 6.18 2.00 -31.00
N ARG A 168 5.40 0.99 -31.40
CA ARG A 168 5.64 0.18 -32.62
C ARG A 168 4.57 0.37 -33.70
N GLY A 169 3.53 1.18 -33.46
CA GLY A 169 2.41 1.35 -34.39
C GLY A 169 2.71 2.21 -35.62
N GLY A 170 3.78 3.02 -35.59
CA GLY A 170 4.15 3.90 -36.70
C GLY A 170 3.27 5.14 -36.85
N TYR A 171 2.43 5.44 -35.86
CA TYR A 171 1.67 6.68 -35.77
C TYR A 171 2.57 7.83 -35.29
N PRO A 172 2.21 9.10 -35.61
CA PRO A 172 2.98 10.27 -35.17
C PRO A 172 3.18 10.34 -33.65
N ASP A 173 2.23 9.81 -32.87
CA ASP A 173 2.23 9.81 -31.42
C ASP A 173 2.64 8.46 -30.80
N SER A 174 2.94 7.41 -31.57
CA SER A 174 3.37 6.10 -31.05
C SER A 174 4.54 6.23 -30.08
N LEU A 175 5.58 7.00 -30.43
CA LEU A 175 6.77 7.20 -29.59
C LEU A 175 6.54 8.17 -28.42
N THR A 176 5.33 8.66 -28.21
CA THR A 176 4.97 9.57 -27.10
C THR A 176 3.88 9.01 -26.19
N THR A 177 2.87 8.34 -26.73
CA THR A 177 1.65 7.93 -26.01
C THR A 177 1.24 6.48 -26.32
N GLY A 178 1.97 5.79 -27.21
CA GLY A 178 1.61 4.46 -27.67
C GLY A 178 0.34 4.44 -28.53
N HIS A 179 -0.10 5.60 -29.05
CA HIS A 179 -1.38 5.73 -29.76
C HIS A 179 -2.59 5.20 -28.96
N ALA A 180 -2.52 5.20 -27.63
CA ALA A 180 -3.51 4.56 -26.75
C ALA A 180 -4.85 5.31 -26.67
N GLY A 181 -4.95 6.51 -27.24
CA GLY A 181 -6.19 7.30 -27.28
C GLY A 181 -6.58 7.95 -25.96
N ASP A 182 -7.89 8.10 -25.75
CA ASP A 182 -8.49 8.87 -24.67
C ASP A 182 -8.23 8.27 -23.29
N ARG A 183 -8.24 9.12 -22.26
CA ARG A 183 -8.05 8.72 -20.86
C ARG A 183 -9.41 8.39 -20.24
N VAL A 184 -9.74 7.10 -20.12
CA VAL A 184 -11.09 6.64 -19.69
C VAL A 184 -11.25 6.54 -18.18
N ALA A 185 -10.15 6.42 -17.44
CA ALA A 185 -10.13 6.42 -15.99
C ALA A 185 -8.76 6.84 -15.47
N CYS A 186 -8.75 7.43 -14.28
CA CYS A 186 -7.51 7.76 -13.59
C CYS A 186 -7.71 7.82 -12.08
N GLY A 187 -6.59 7.80 -11.35
CA GLY A 187 -6.58 8.01 -9.92
C GLY A 187 -5.18 8.25 -9.39
N THR A 188 -5.07 9.00 -8.29
CA THR A 188 -3.80 9.25 -7.62
C THR A 188 -3.33 8.02 -6.82
N ILE A 189 -2.07 7.66 -6.99
CA ILE A 189 -1.39 6.58 -6.26
C ILE A 189 -1.09 7.08 -4.84
N LYS A 190 -1.67 6.41 -3.86
CA LYS A 190 -1.57 6.74 -2.44
C LYS A 190 -0.85 5.63 -1.68
N ILE A 191 -0.26 6.01 -0.57
CA ILE A 191 0.32 5.09 0.41
C ILE A 191 -0.77 4.16 0.94
N LYS A 192 -0.50 2.85 0.94
CA LYS A 192 -1.33 1.85 1.62
C LYS A 192 -0.66 1.41 2.93
N PHE A 193 0.63 1.07 2.88
CA PHE A 193 1.44 0.76 4.05
C PHE A 193 2.94 0.81 3.72
N PRO A 194 3.83 1.01 4.71
CA PRO A 194 3.52 1.35 6.09
C PRO A 194 2.86 2.72 6.23
N ALA A 195 2.01 2.90 7.25
CA ALA A 195 1.43 4.20 7.57
C ALA A 195 2.44 5.17 8.25
N GLY A 196 3.63 4.66 8.60
CA GLY A 196 4.72 5.41 9.22
C GLY A 196 5.73 6.00 8.21
N PRO A 197 6.85 6.58 8.68
CA PRO A 197 7.81 7.28 7.82
C PRO A 197 8.34 6.40 6.68
N TRP A 198 8.08 6.81 5.44
CA TRP A 198 8.68 6.24 4.21
C TRP A 198 10.13 6.72 4.07
N THR A 199 10.95 6.42 5.07
CA THR A 199 12.37 6.78 5.09
C THR A 199 13.19 5.48 5.07
N GLU A 200 14.33 5.49 4.39
CA GLU A 200 15.32 4.39 4.39
C GLU A 200 15.69 3.94 5.81
N THR A 201 15.52 4.83 6.80
CA THR A 201 15.89 4.60 8.20
C THR A 201 14.88 3.75 8.99
N ALA A 202 13.69 3.47 8.44
CA ALA A 202 12.69 2.61 9.10
C ALA A 202 13.15 1.15 9.25
N ALA A 203 14.28 0.76 8.64
CA ALA A 203 14.87 -0.56 8.72
C ALA A 203 15.83 -0.77 9.90
N ARG A 204 16.12 0.24 10.75
CA ARG A 204 16.93 -0.03 11.95
C ARG A 204 16.07 -0.71 13.02
N PRO A 205 16.30 -2.00 13.33
CA PRO A 205 15.66 -2.59 14.50
C PRO A 205 16.02 -1.77 15.73
N ALA A 206 15.10 -1.70 16.68
CA ALA A 206 15.32 -1.26 18.05
C ALA A 206 16.27 -2.23 18.79
N ASN A 207 17.43 -2.52 18.22
CA ASN A 207 18.66 -2.80 18.93
C ASN A 207 19.47 -1.50 18.98
N SER A 208 18.82 -0.37 19.27
CA SER A 208 19.51 0.67 20.02
C SER A 208 19.81 0.04 21.36
N ALA A 209 21.07 -0.36 21.56
CA ALA A 209 21.62 -0.57 22.89
C ALA A 209 20.99 0.47 23.82
N ALA A 210 20.40 0.00 24.92
CA ALA A 210 19.93 0.88 25.97
C ALA A 210 20.99 1.97 26.20
N PRO A 211 20.63 3.26 26.32
CA PRO A 211 21.62 4.25 26.69
C PRO A 211 22.32 3.71 27.94
N ALA A 212 23.65 3.61 27.87
CA ALA A 212 24.47 3.14 28.98
C ALA A 212 23.97 3.82 30.26
N PRO A 213 23.82 3.09 31.38
CA PRO A 213 23.24 3.65 32.59
C PRO A 213 23.99 4.93 32.93
N ALA A 214 23.26 6.05 32.91
CA ALA A 214 23.81 7.34 33.26
C ALA A 214 24.40 7.21 34.67
N LEU A 215 25.71 7.47 34.80
CA LEU A 215 26.41 7.58 36.08
C LEU A 215 25.69 8.65 36.91
N ARG A 216 24.84 8.21 37.84
CA ARG A 216 24.23 9.09 38.84
C ARG A 216 25.25 9.29 39.95
N TRP A 217 25.74 10.52 40.06
CA TRP A 217 26.50 10.96 41.22
C TRP A 217 25.52 11.21 42.37
N SER A 218 25.49 10.30 43.35
CA SER A 218 24.84 10.55 44.63
C SER A 218 25.80 11.32 45.52
N TRP A 219 25.53 12.60 45.75
CA TRP A 219 26.19 13.37 46.80
C TRP A 219 25.52 13.03 48.13
N SER A 220 26.11 12.13 48.91
CA SER A 220 25.76 11.99 50.31
C SER A 220 26.44 13.12 51.07
N LEU A 221 25.64 14.01 51.65
CA LEU A 221 26.09 15.10 52.51
C LEU A 221 26.69 14.49 53.80
N LEU A 222 28.01 14.30 53.84
CA LEU A 222 28.71 13.97 55.08
C LEU A 222 28.97 15.27 55.84
N ILE A 223 28.40 15.35 57.05
CA ILE A 223 28.62 16.41 58.02
C ILE A 223 30.12 16.43 58.38
N PRO A 224 30.87 17.52 58.15
CA PRO A 224 32.31 17.52 58.30
C PRO A 224 32.72 17.70 59.76
N GLY A 225 33.43 16.70 60.28
CA GLY A 225 34.25 16.80 61.48
C GLY A 225 35.46 15.90 61.31
N LEU A 226 36.62 16.51 61.05
CA LEU A 226 37.97 15.92 61.01
C LEU A 226 38.40 15.26 59.68
N GLY A 227 39.17 16.03 58.90
CA GLY A 227 40.44 15.59 58.30
C GLY A 227 40.45 14.53 57.18
N LEU A 228 40.64 15.02 55.94
CA LEU A 228 41.41 14.44 54.83
C LEU A 228 40.88 13.20 54.05
N ALA A 229 40.97 13.35 52.72
CA ALA A 229 40.83 12.38 51.61
C ALA A 229 39.41 11.93 51.22
N ALA A 230 38.88 12.51 50.13
CA ALA A 230 37.73 11.98 49.40
C ALA A 230 38.16 10.80 48.52
N VAL A 231 37.63 9.61 48.79
CA VAL A 231 37.80 8.41 47.94
C VAL A 231 36.53 8.24 47.11
N ALA A 232 36.65 8.34 45.78
CA ALA A 232 35.57 8.01 44.86
C ALA A 232 35.48 6.48 44.73
N LEU A 233 34.40 5.89 45.23
CA LEU A 233 34.10 4.46 45.05
C LEU A 233 33.08 4.28 43.93
N LEU A 234 33.49 3.61 42.84
CA LEU A 234 32.58 3.09 41.83
C LEU A 234 31.79 1.91 42.42
N HIS A 235 30.47 1.96 42.37
CA HIS A 235 29.61 0.78 42.51
C HIS A 235 28.92 0.52 41.18
N GLN A 236 29.12 -0.67 40.62
CA GLN A 236 28.27 -1.21 39.55
C GLN A 236 27.15 -2.00 40.23
N SER A 237 25.92 -1.49 40.16
CA SER A 237 24.74 -2.27 40.54
C SER A 237 24.28 -3.05 39.31
N ALA A 238 24.38 -4.37 39.35
CA ALA A 238 23.74 -5.25 38.37
C ALA A 238 22.22 -5.29 38.64
N ALA A 239 21.42 -5.17 37.59
CA ALA A 239 20.00 -5.54 37.58
C ALA A 239 19.85 -6.88 36.88
#